data_AF-A0A1F2XD85-F1
#
_entry.id   AF-A0A1F2XD85-F1
#
_cell.length_a   1.000
_cell.length_b   1.000
_cell.length_c   1.000
_cell.angle_alpha   90.00
_cell.angle_beta   90.00
_cell.angle_gamma   90.00
#
_symmetry.space_group_name_H-M   'P 1'
#
loop_
_entity.id
_entity.type
_entity.pdbx_description
1 polymer ?
#
loop_
_entity_poly.entity_id
_entity_poly.type
_entity_poly.pdbx_seq_one_letter_code
_entity_poly.pdbx_strand_id
1 'polypeptide(L)' 'MAATFGSGTGTLSGDVTVYFCTQEATELCLIDRVRIEVAVLVAAGAAADLALEYAVPPPAG' A
#
# COMPACT_ATOMS: atom_id res chain seq x y z
N MET A 1 -8.35 -8.36 -22.40
CA MET A 1 -7.37 -7.48 -23.09
C MET A 1 -6.17 -7.35 -22.17
N ALA A 2 -4.97 -7.73 -22.63
CA ALA A 2 -3.74 -7.53 -21.86
C ALA A 2 -3.27 -6.09 -22.02
N ALA A 3 -3.04 -5.37 -20.91
CA ALA A 3 -2.45 -4.05 -20.95
C ALA A 3 -1.00 -4.17 -21.47
N THR A 4 -0.60 -3.29 -22.39
CA THR A 4 0.79 -3.20 -22.86
C THR A 4 1.42 -1.99 -22.19
N PHE A 5 2.48 -2.21 -21.42
CA PHE A 5 3.16 -1.15 -20.69
C PHE A 5 4.36 -0.65 -21.51
N GLY A 6 4.44 0.67 -21.70
CA GLY A 6 5.63 1.33 -22.22
C GLY A 6 6.69 1.52 -21.12
N SER A 7 7.94 1.71 -21.52
CA SER A 7 9.00 2.00 -20.56
C SER A 7 8.81 3.38 -19.92
N GLY A 8 9.04 3.50 -18.62
CA GLY A 8 8.93 4.77 -17.91
C GLY A 8 9.17 4.65 -16.41
N THR A 9 9.16 5.79 -15.74
CA THR A 9 9.24 5.87 -14.27
C THR A 9 8.03 6.58 -13.72
N GLY A 10 7.56 6.16 -12.56
CA GLY A 10 6.49 6.84 -11.85
C GLY A 10 6.52 6.52 -10.36
N THR A 11 5.65 7.17 -9.60
CA THR A 11 5.44 6.86 -8.19
C THR A 11 4.09 6.16 -8.05
N LEU A 12 4.09 4.98 -7.46
CA LEU A 12 2.88 4.32 -7.02
C LEU A 12 2.61 4.73 -5.56
N SER A 13 1.43 5.31 -5.33
CA SER A 13 0.99 5.74 -4.01
C SER A 13 -0.22 4.93 -3.56
N GLY A 14 -0.25 4.55 -2.29
CA GLY A 14 -1.41 3.91 -1.66
C GLY A 14 -1.60 4.42 -0.24
N ASP A 15 -2.85 4.55 0.18
CA ASP A 15 -3.21 4.96 1.53
C ASP A 15 -3.77 3.75 2.30
N VAL A 16 -3.17 3.44 3.45
CA VAL A 16 -3.59 2.36 4.34
C VAL A 16 -4.12 2.98 5.63
N THR A 17 -5.35 2.64 6.01
CA THR A 17 -5.91 3.00 7.31
C THR A 17 -6.08 1.75 8.15
N VAL A 18 -5.41 1.71 9.30
CA VAL A 18 -5.42 0.60 10.24
C VAL A 18 -6.25 1.00 11.46
N TYR A 19 -7.20 0.13 11.83
CA TYR A 19 -8.06 0.32 12.98
C TYR A 19 -7.71 -0.70 14.07
N PHE A 20 -7.11 -0.23 15.16
CA PHE A 20 -6.81 -1.05 16.33
C PHE A 20 -7.93 -0.88 17.34
N CYS A 21 -8.91 -1.79 17.32
CA CYS A 21 -10.05 -1.78 18.21
C CYS A 21 -9.90 -2.83 19.30
N THR A 22 -10.21 -2.49 20.55
CA THR A 22 -10.41 -3.49 21.62
C THR A 22 -11.82 -4.08 21.49
N GLN A 23 -11.99 -5.37 21.79
CA GLN A 23 -13.29 -6.04 21.63
C GLN A 23 -14.42 -5.42 22.45
N GLU A 24 -14.10 -4.71 23.53
CA GLU A 24 -15.08 -4.12 24.47
C GLU A 24 -15.34 -2.63 24.24
N ALA A 25 -14.60 -1.95 23.35
CA ALA A 25 -14.76 -0.52 23.10
C ALA A 25 -14.52 -0.15 21.63
N THR A 26 -15.51 -0.42 20.78
CA THR A 26 -15.55 -0.01 19.36
C THR A 26 -15.44 1.50 19.14
N GLU A 27 -15.72 2.31 20.17
CA GLU A 27 -15.70 3.78 20.08
C GLU A 27 -14.31 4.37 20.39
N LEU A 28 -13.36 3.54 20.85
CA LEU A 28 -12.00 3.95 21.24
C LEU A 28 -10.92 3.27 20.38
N CYS A 29 -11.20 3.06 19.08
CA CYS A 29 -10.18 2.51 18.19
C CYS A 29 -9.04 3.51 17.98
N LEU A 30 -7.80 3.06 18.14
CA LEU A 30 -6.64 3.79 17.64
C LEU A 30 -6.64 3.67 16.11
N ILE A 31 -6.63 4.81 15.42
CA ILE A 31 -6.62 4.89 13.96
C ILE A 31 -5.23 5.30 13.52
N ASP A 32 -4.54 4.43 12.79
CA ASP A 32 -3.27 4.74 12.14
C ASP A 32 -3.48 4.92 10.63
N ARG A 33 -2.82 5.93 10.04
CA ARG A 33 -2.94 6.27 8.62
C ARG A 33 -1.55 6.34 8.02
N VAL A 34 -1.26 5.38 7.15
CA VAL A 34 0.04 5.23 6.53
C VAL A 34 -0.11 5.46 5.03
N ARG A 35 0.67 6.41 4.52
CA ARG A 35 0.82 6.63 3.09
C ARG A 35 2.06 5.91 2.61
N ILE A 36 1.88 5.00 1.66
CA ILE A 36 2.93 4.24 1.01
C ILE A 36 3.24 4.92 -0.32
N GLU A 37 4.51 5.26 -0.54
CA GLU A 37 4.98 5.79 -1.83
C GLU A 37 6.18 4.97 -2.29
N VAL A 38 6.07 4.38 -3.48
CA VAL A 38 7.12 3.54 -4.05
C VAL A 38 7.43 4.03 -5.46
N ALA A 39 8.70 4.32 -5.71
CA ALA A 39 9.19 4.63 -7.05
C ALA A 39 9.21 3.33 -7.87
N VAL A 40 8.57 3.36 -9.04
CA VAL A 40 8.45 2.22 -9.96
C VAL A 40 9.16 2.56 -11.26
N LEU A 41 9.95 1.61 -11.74
CA LEU A 41 10.53 1.60 -13.07
C LEU A 41 9.86 0.51 -13.90
N VAL A 42 9.26 0.88 -15.02
CA VAL A 42 8.71 -0.05 -16.01
C VAL A 42 9.71 -0.15 -17.15
N ALA A 43 10.25 -1.35 -17.37
CA ALA A 43 11.08 -1.65 -18.53
C ALA A 43 10.22 -2.11 -19.71
N ALA A 44 10.72 -1.94 -20.95
CA ALA A 44 10.02 -2.44 -22.13
C ALA A 44 9.90 -3.97 -22.07
N GLY A 45 8.67 -4.49 -22.24
CA GLY A 45 8.40 -5.93 -22.15
C GLY A 45 8.34 -6.49 -20.72
N ALA A 46 8.33 -5.62 -19.70
CA ALA A 46 8.13 -6.04 -18.31
C ALA A 46 6.73 -6.64 -18.08
N ALA A 47 6.61 -7.43 -17.01
CA ALA A 47 5.34 -7.99 -16.59
C ALA A 47 4.32 -6.87 -16.24
N ALA A 48 3.05 -7.20 -16.43
CA ALA A 48 1.93 -6.29 -16.15
C ALA A 48 1.63 -6.13 -14.65
N ASP A 49 2.09 -7.09 -13.83
CA ASP A 49 1.75 -7.19 -12.43
C ASP A 49 2.95 -6.83 -11.55
N LEU A 50 2.70 -6.00 -10.54
CA LEU A 50 3.65 -5.63 -9.51
C LEU A 50 3.02 -5.91 -8.14
N ALA A 51 3.62 -6.80 -7.35
CA ALA A 51 3.20 -7.06 -5.99
C ALA A 51 3.85 -6.03 -5.04
N LEU A 52 3.02 -5.36 -4.25
CA LEU A 52 3.47 -4.47 -3.18
C LEU A 52 3.06 -5.08 -1.84
N GLU A 53 4.02 -5.30 -0.94
CA GLU A 53 3.76 -5.85 0.39
C GLU A 53 4.03 -4.78 1.45
N TYR A 54 3.12 -4.67 2.41
CA TYR A 54 3.24 -3.76 3.54
C TYR A 54 2.97 -4.52 4.83
N ALA A 55 3.96 -4.53 5.73
CA ALA A 55 3.83 -5.10 7.06
C ALA A 55 3.28 -4.04 8.02
N VAL A 56 2.09 -4.30 8.56
CA VAL A 56 1.47 -3.42 9.56
C VAL A 56 2.26 -3.56 10.88
N PRO A 57 2.90 -2.49 11.39
CA PRO A 57 3.57 -2.56 12.68
C PRO A 57 2.52 -2.70 13.80
N PRO A 58 2.89 -3.32 14.94
CA PRO A 58 2.02 -3.32 16.11
C PRO A 58 1.80 -1.87 16.59
N PRO A 59 0.63 -1.58 17.20
CA PRO A 59 0.36 -0.25 17.72
C PRO A 59 1.37 0.08 18.82
N ALA A 60 1.87 1.32 18.84
CA ALA A 60 2.67 1.81 19.96
C ALA A 60 1.75 1.88 21.19
N GLY A 61 2.05 1.06 22.20
CA GLY A 61 1.28 0.95 23.44
C GLY A 61 1.38 2.18 24.34
#